data_AF-A0A1Y3ARY7-F1
#
_entry.id   AF-A0A1Y3ARY7-F1
#
_cell.length_a   1.000
_cell.length_b   1.000
_cell.length_c   1.000
_cell.angle_alpha   90.00
_cell.angle_beta   90.00
_cell.angle_gamma   90.00
#
_symmetry.space_group_name_H-M   'P 1'
#
loop_
_entity.id
_entity.type
_entity.pdbx_description
1 polymer ?
#
loop_
_entity_poly.entity_id
_entity_poly.type
_entity_poly.pdbx_seq_one_letter_code
_entity_poly.pdbx_strand_id
1 'polypeptide(L)'
;IKRFYKNVNIVKNDCDDEPRFEIILDKRKLKTPKGNIFFVQNEPLASMIVAEWDSQKDKIIPTNMHLTSLVNTVIDNPSGLTIDSYVDKLISYLEFDTVCYRNTLPNELYELQTKQLDPIVQWFADQFKCSMPITNDVILPKIDEKTLEIIRKYLRSFNQWSMKAIH
;
A
#
# COMPACT_ATOMS: atom_id res chain seq x y z
N ILE A 1 -10.70 -12.64 20.10
CA ILE A 1 -11.85 -12.07 20.85
C ILE A 1 -13.12 -12.78 20.39
N LYS A 2 -14.11 -13.07 21.26
CA LYS A 2 -15.38 -13.69 20.81
C LYS A 2 -16.18 -12.68 19.96
N ARG A 3 -16.83 -13.12 18.87
CA ARG A 3 -17.73 -12.25 18.10
C ARG A 3 -18.83 -11.72 19.03
N PHE A 4 -18.97 -10.40 19.08
CA PHE A 4 -19.86 -9.70 20.01
C PHE A 4 -20.98 -8.92 19.29
N TYR A 5 -21.04 -9.03 17.96
CA TYR A 5 -21.99 -8.34 17.10
C TYR A 5 -22.74 -9.34 16.20
N LYS A 6 -23.96 -8.98 15.79
CA LYS A 6 -24.74 -9.77 14.83
C LYS A 6 -24.65 -9.18 13.42
N ASN A 7 -24.96 -7.91 13.28
CA ASN A 7 -25.04 -7.22 12.00
C ASN A 7 -23.85 -6.27 11.79
N VAL A 8 -23.43 -6.14 10.55
CA VAL A 8 -22.38 -5.20 10.13
C VAL A 8 -22.96 -4.36 8.99
N ASN A 9 -22.95 -3.04 9.14
CA ASN A 9 -23.54 -2.10 8.18
C ASN A 9 -22.58 -0.95 7.87
N ILE A 10 -22.85 -0.27 6.75
CA ILE A 10 -22.16 0.95 6.33
C ILE A 10 -23.10 2.13 6.59
N VAL A 11 -22.56 3.22 7.12
CA VAL A 11 -23.23 4.52 7.15
C VAL A 11 -22.38 5.53 6.40
N LYS A 12 -22.97 6.14 5.38
CA LYS A 12 -22.39 7.27 4.67
C LYS A 12 -22.64 8.55 5.48
N ASN A 13 -21.57 9.25 5.82
CA ASN A 13 -21.58 10.57 6.41
C ASN A 13 -20.92 11.54 5.41
N ASP A 14 -21.66 12.55 5.01
CA ASP A 14 -21.17 13.62 4.13
C ASP A 14 -20.66 14.81 4.97
N CYS A 15 -19.83 14.52 5.97
CA CYS A 15 -19.18 15.55 6.78
C CYS A 15 -17.79 15.84 6.19
N ASP A 16 -17.52 17.12 5.91
CA ASP A 16 -16.24 17.68 5.45
C ASP A 16 -15.89 17.37 3.97
N ASP A 17 -16.58 17.99 2.99
CA ASP A 17 -16.29 18.05 1.53
C ASP A 17 -15.99 16.72 0.78
N GLU A 18 -15.82 15.62 1.48
CA GLU A 18 -15.46 14.29 1.01
C GLU A 18 -16.38 13.24 1.68
N PRO A 19 -16.84 12.22 0.93
CA PRO A 19 -17.69 11.18 1.50
C PRO A 19 -16.91 10.33 2.49
N ARG A 20 -17.47 10.11 3.69
CA ARG A 20 -16.95 9.17 4.68
C ARG A 20 -17.90 8.01 4.89
N PHE A 21 -17.40 6.79 4.77
CA PHE A 21 -18.14 5.57 5.01
C PHE A 21 -17.67 4.96 6.33
N GLU A 22 -18.53 5.00 7.34
CA GLU A 22 -18.27 4.42 8.66
C GLU A 22 -18.85 3.01 8.76
N ILE A 23 -18.15 2.14 9.48
CA ILE A 23 -18.60 0.77 9.73
C ILE A 23 -19.32 0.71 11.08
N ILE A 24 -20.53 0.16 11.09
CA ILE A 24 -21.34 -0.02 12.30
C ILE A 24 -21.51 -1.50 12.60
N LEU A 25 -21.12 -1.91 13.80
CA LEU A 25 -21.38 -3.22 14.38
C LEU A 25 -22.63 -3.13 15.25
N ASP A 26 -23.72 -3.75 14.80
CA ASP A 26 -25.08 -3.58 15.32
C ASP A 26 -25.54 -2.12 15.42
N LYS A 27 -25.24 -1.46 16.54
CA LYS A 27 -25.57 -0.05 16.82
C LYS A 27 -24.36 0.78 17.24
N ARG A 28 -23.15 0.22 17.17
CA ARG A 28 -21.91 0.85 17.65
C ARG A 28 -20.98 1.12 16.47
N LYS A 29 -20.46 2.34 16.39
CA LYS A 29 -19.40 2.68 15.44
C LYS A 29 -18.16 1.84 15.72
N LEU A 30 -17.58 1.26 14.69
CA LEU A 30 -16.28 0.61 14.77
C LEU A 30 -15.22 1.65 15.10
N LYS A 31 -14.28 1.28 15.96
CA LYS A 31 -13.16 2.12 16.36
C LYS A 31 -11.85 1.44 16.07
N THR A 32 -10.84 2.24 15.78
CA THR A 32 -9.45 1.80 15.66
C THR A 32 -8.87 1.45 17.04
N PRO A 33 -7.71 0.76 17.11
CA PRO A 33 -7.03 0.49 18.38
C PRO A 33 -6.74 1.73 19.24
N LYS A 34 -6.44 2.89 18.64
CA LYS A 34 -6.29 4.16 19.39
C LYS A 34 -7.61 4.85 19.75
N GLY A 35 -8.76 4.26 19.39
CA GLY A 35 -10.09 4.76 19.74
C GLY A 35 -10.67 5.79 18.76
N ASN A 36 -10.02 6.01 17.61
CA ASN A 36 -10.53 6.87 16.54
C ASN A 36 -11.72 6.20 15.85
N ILE A 37 -12.58 6.99 15.21
CA ILE A 37 -13.68 6.46 14.40
C ILE A 37 -13.09 5.75 13.18
N PHE A 38 -13.51 4.52 12.92
CA PHE A 38 -13.11 3.78 11.74
C PHE A 38 -13.97 4.21 10.54
N PHE A 39 -13.34 4.77 9.51
CA PHE A 39 -14.00 5.21 8.29
C PHE A 39 -13.12 4.93 7.07
N VAL A 40 -13.70 4.97 5.88
CA VAL A 40 -12.99 4.97 4.59
C VAL A 40 -13.62 5.97 3.63
N GLN A 41 -12.88 6.39 2.60
CA GLN A 41 -13.33 7.40 1.62
C GLN A 41 -14.11 6.82 0.43
N ASN A 42 -14.19 5.49 0.29
CA ASN A 42 -14.91 4.87 -0.82
C ASN A 42 -15.86 3.75 -0.34
N GLU A 43 -16.98 3.63 -1.03
CA GLU A 43 -18.02 2.63 -0.72
C GLU A 43 -17.59 1.18 -1.03
N PRO A 44 -16.86 0.87 -2.12
CA PRO A 44 -16.42 -0.50 -2.39
C PRO A 44 -15.52 -1.09 -1.30
N LEU A 45 -14.57 -0.30 -0.78
CA LEU A 45 -13.68 -0.65 0.31
C LEU A 45 -14.47 -0.83 1.61
N ALA A 46 -15.43 0.06 1.88
CA ALA A 46 -16.32 -0.12 3.03
C ALA A 46 -17.08 -1.45 2.93
N SER A 47 -17.58 -1.80 1.74
CA SER A 47 -18.29 -3.06 1.48
C SER A 47 -17.40 -4.29 1.67
N MET A 48 -16.14 -4.23 1.20
CA MET A 48 -15.17 -5.30 1.45
C MET A 48 -14.85 -5.46 2.94
N ILE A 49 -14.73 -4.35 3.68
CA ILE A 49 -14.52 -4.39 5.13
C ILE A 49 -15.74 -4.95 5.84
N VAL A 50 -16.97 -4.60 5.43
CA VAL A 50 -18.19 -5.22 5.97
C VAL A 50 -18.16 -6.73 5.77
N ALA A 51 -17.82 -7.20 4.57
CA ALA A 51 -17.71 -8.63 4.28
C ALA A 51 -16.63 -9.31 5.15
N GLU A 52 -15.49 -8.64 5.36
CA GLU A 52 -14.41 -9.12 6.22
C GLU A 52 -14.86 -9.29 7.68
N TRP A 53 -15.62 -8.33 8.22
CA TRP A 53 -16.22 -8.42 9.55
C TRP A 53 -17.34 -9.47 9.61
N ASP A 54 -18.20 -9.56 8.61
CA ASP A 54 -19.29 -10.54 8.63
C ASP A 54 -18.80 -12.00 8.50
N SER A 55 -17.66 -12.19 7.82
CA SER A 55 -17.01 -13.51 7.69
C SER A 55 -16.49 -14.10 9.01
N GLN A 56 -16.35 -13.28 10.06
CA GLN A 56 -15.87 -13.74 11.37
C GLN A 56 -16.93 -14.61 12.04
N LYS A 57 -16.60 -15.85 12.41
CA LYS A 57 -17.57 -16.77 13.04
C LYS A 57 -17.63 -16.58 14.55
N ASP A 58 -17.20 -17.57 15.33
CA ASP A 58 -17.27 -17.54 16.79
C ASP A 58 -16.27 -16.54 17.41
N LYS A 59 -15.16 -16.33 16.72
CA LYS A 59 -14.06 -15.46 17.16
C LYS A 59 -13.68 -14.51 16.05
N ILE A 60 -13.34 -13.28 16.45
CA ILE A 60 -12.66 -12.30 15.62
C ILE A 60 -11.19 -12.72 15.55
N ILE A 61 -10.72 -12.99 14.33
CA ILE A 61 -9.37 -13.44 14.01
C ILE A 61 -8.67 -12.34 13.20
N PRO A 62 -7.86 -11.47 13.82
CA PRO A 62 -7.25 -10.33 13.14
C PRO A 62 -6.37 -10.69 11.94
N THR A 63 -5.77 -11.89 11.93
CA THR A 63 -4.94 -12.36 10.82
C THR A 63 -5.74 -12.57 9.53
N ASN A 64 -7.06 -12.69 9.62
CA ASN A 64 -7.95 -12.81 8.46
C ASN A 64 -8.60 -11.46 8.12
N MET A 65 -8.14 -10.37 8.73
CA MET A 65 -8.74 -9.04 8.63
C MET A 65 -7.73 -8.01 8.10
N HIS A 66 -7.17 -8.29 6.94
CA HIS A 66 -6.12 -7.48 6.33
C HIS A 66 -6.57 -6.05 5.99
N LEU A 67 -7.79 -5.88 5.46
CA LEU A 67 -8.30 -4.56 5.09
C LEU A 67 -8.54 -3.70 6.34
N THR A 68 -9.16 -4.28 7.36
CA THR A 68 -9.34 -3.63 8.67
C THR A 68 -7.99 -3.25 9.28
N SER A 69 -7.00 -4.14 9.23
CA SER A 69 -5.66 -3.86 9.75
C SER A 69 -4.98 -2.72 9.00
N LEU A 70 -5.09 -2.69 7.67
CA LEU A 70 -4.53 -1.61 6.84
C LEU A 70 -5.17 -0.27 7.21
N VAL A 71 -6.50 -0.19 7.23
CA VAL A 71 -7.24 1.04 7.55
C VAL A 71 -6.94 1.52 8.97
N ASN A 72 -6.81 0.62 9.94
CA ASN A 72 -6.36 0.99 11.29
C ASN A 72 -5.00 1.69 11.26
N THR A 73 -4.04 1.16 10.51
CA THR A 73 -2.71 1.79 10.34
C THR A 73 -2.81 3.14 9.62
N VAL A 74 -3.72 3.27 8.65
CA VAL A 74 -3.96 4.55 7.97
C VAL A 74 -4.46 5.61 8.93
N ILE A 75 -5.50 5.31 9.71
CA ILE A 75 -6.13 6.28 10.61
C ILE A 75 -5.23 6.57 11.81
N ASP A 76 -4.68 5.54 12.47
CA ASP A 76 -3.96 5.71 13.73
C ASP A 76 -2.53 6.22 13.57
N ASN A 77 -1.97 6.09 12.35
CA ASN A 77 -0.58 6.42 12.01
C ASN A 77 0.41 6.11 13.14
N PRO A 78 0.54 4.85 13.58
CA PRO A 78 1.34 4.52 14.77
C PRO A 78 2.78 5.01 14.68
N SER A 79 3.37 4.99 13.47
CA SER A 79 4.73 5.45 13.19
C SER A 79 4.88 6.97 13.11
N GLY A 80 3.79 7.74 13.05
CA GLY A 80 3.83 9.20 12.96
C GLY A 80 4.49 9.75 11.68
N LEU A 81 4.72 8.91 10.66
CA LEU A 81 5.44 9.29 9.45
C LEU A 81 4.61 10.26 8.60
N THR A 82 5.31 11.25 8.03
CA THR A 82 4.76 12.19 7.04
C THR A 82 4.79 11.58 5.64
N ILE A 83 4.05 12.16 4.70
CA ILE A 83 4.10 11.75 3.28
C ILE A 83 5.55 11.80 2.77
N ASP A 84 6.30 12.86 3.06
CA ASP A 84 7.70 12.95 2.65
C ASP A 84 8.56 11.81 3.22
N SER A 85 8.35 11.44 4.48
CA SER A 85 9.08 10.31 5.09
C SER A 85 8.79 8.99 4.38
N TYR A 86 7.54 8.76 3.95
CA TYR A 86 7.18 7.58 3.17
C TYR A 86 7.81 7.62 1.78
N VAL A 87 7.76 8.77 1.11
CA VAL A 87 8.35 8.96 -0.22
C VAL A 87 9.85 8.69 -0.19
N ASP A 88 10.58 9.26 0.76
CA ASP A 88 12.04 9.05 0.88
C ASP A 88 12.37 7.58 1.15
N LYS A 89 11.56 6.90 1.96
CA LYS A 89 11.73 5.47 2.21
C LYS A 89 11.44 4.63 0.96
N LEU A 90 10.39 4.94 0.20
CA LEU A 90 10.08 4.24 -1.05
C LEU A 90 11.17 4.44 -2.10
N ILE A 91 11.68 5.66 -2.23
CA ILE A 91 12.79 5.97 -3.13
C ILE A 91 14.04 5.19 -2.76
N SER A 92 14.33 5.03 -1.46
CA SER A 92 15.49 4.25 -1.01
C SER A 92 15.46 2.80 -1.48
N TYR A 93 14.28 2.22 -1.77
CA TYR A 93 14.19 0.85 -2.29
C TYR A 93 14.53 0.74 -3.78
N LEU A 94 14.44 1.82 -4.56
CA LEU A 94 14.72 1.77 -6.01
C LEU A 94 16.15 1.35 -6.30
N GLU A 95 17.11 1.79 -5.47
CA GLU A 95 18.52 1.40 -5.60
C GLU A 95 18.75 -0.09 -5.32
N PHE A 96 17.83 -0.72 -4.57
CA PHE A 96 17.86 -2.14 -4.21
C PHE A 96 16.77 -2.96 -4.92
N ASP A 97 16.16 -2.41 -5.99
CA ASP A 97 15.06 -3.08 -6.66
C ASP A 97 15.53 -4.37 -7.34
N THR A 98 15.03 -5.50 -6.84
CA THR A 98 15.41 -6.84 -7.32
C THR A 98 15.21 -7.05 -8.83
N VAL A 99 14.30 -6.31 -9.47
CA VAL A 99 14.06 -6.39 -10.92
C VAL A 99 15.27 -5.85 -11.71
N CYS A 100 16.06 -4.97 -11.09
CA CYS A 100 17.26 -4.39 -11.67
C CYS A 100 18.53 -5.22 -11.42
N TYR A 101 18.50 -6.24 -10.56
CA TYR A 101 19.66 -7.08 -10.25
C TYR A 101 19.58 -8.43 -10.97
N ARG A 102 20.58 -8.73 -11.79
CA ARG A 102 20.64 -9.94 -12.62
C ARG A 102 21.77 -10.84 -12.20
N ASN A 103 21.49 -12.13 -12.21
CA ASN A 103 22.53 -13.13 -12.02
C ASN A 103 23.00 -13.61 -13.39
N THR A 104 24.28 -13.47 -13.68
CA THR A 104 24.86 -13.89 -14.95
C THR A 104 25.05 -15.40 -15.05
N LEU A 105 25.00 -16.13 -13.93
CA LEU A 105 25.20 -17.58 -13.91
C LEU A 105 24.14 -18.31 -13.07
N PRO A 106 23.58 -19.43 -13.58
CA PRO A 106 23.81 -20.02 -14.91
C PRO A 106 23.14 -19.21 -16.04
N ASN A 107 23.62 -19.37 -17.29
CA ASN A 107 23.10 -18.62 -18.45
C ASN A 107 21.58 -18.75 -18.62
N GLU A 108 21.03 -19.94 -18.36
CA GLU A 108 19.58 -20.19 -18.45
C GLU A 108 18.77 -19.29 -17.50
N LEU A 109 19.31 -19.02 -16.30
CA LEU A 109 18.69 -18.11 -15.34
C LEU A 109 18.77 -16.66 -15.84
N TYR A 110 19.92 -16.25 -16.37
CA TYR A 110 20.09 -14.91 -16.93
C TYR A 110 19.09 -14.66 -18.07
N GLU A 111 18.98 -15.59 -19.03
CA GLU A 111 18.04 -15.50 -20.14
C GLU A 111 16.58 -15.42 -19.66
N LEU A 112 16.21 -16.23 -18.66
CA LEU A 112 14.88 -16.19 -18.07
C LEU A 112 14.60 -14.85 -17.39
N GLN A 113 15.57 -14.33 -16.61
CA GLN A 113 15.46 -13.04 -15.94
C GLN A 113 15.29 -11.92 -16.97
N THR A 114 16.16 -11.85 -17.98
CA THR A 114 16.07 -10.88 -19.09
C THR A 114 14.70 -10.93 -19.75
N LYS A 115 14.23 -12.12 -20.12
CA LYS A 115 12.94 -12.28 -20.81
C LYS A 115 11.75 -11.81 -19.98
N GLN A 116 11.75 -12.01 -18.66
CA GLN A 116 10.61 -11.73 -17.79
C GLN A 116 10.66 -10.33 -17.15
N LEU A 117 11.85 -9.85 -16.82
CA LEU A 117 12.04 -8.64 -16.02
C LEU A 117 12.37 -7.41 -16.87
N ASP A 118 13.01 -7.55 -18.04
CA ASP A 118 13.28 -6.39 -18.91
C ASP A 118 12.02 -5.68 -19.39
N PRO A 119 10.90 -6.37 -19.71
CA PRO A 119 9.65 -5.69 -20.02
C PRO A 119 9.15 -4.79 -18.88
N ILE A 120 9.41 -5.15 -17.62
CA ILE A 120 9.01 -4.36 -16.45
C ILE A 120 9.89 -3.11 -16.34
N VAL A 121 11.21 -3.26 -16.48
CA VAL A 121 12.16 -2.13 -16.47
C VAL A 121 11.87 -1.18 -17.63
N GLN A 122 11.63 -1.72 -18.83
CA GLN A 122 11.33 -0.94 -20.01
C GLN A 122 10.01 -0.19 -19.88
N TRP A 123 8.95 -0.86 -19.38
CA TRP A 123 7.68 -0.20 -19.07
C TRP A 123 7.89 0.97 -18.11
N PHE A 124 8.66 0.77 -17.04
CA PHE A 124 8.92 1.81 -16.05
C PHE A 124 9.65 3.00 -16.67
N ALA A 125 10.71 2.74 -17.43
CA ALA A 125 11.46 3.76 -18.17
C ALA A 125 10.56 4.54 -19.13
N ASP A 126 9.66 3.85 -19.85
CA ASP A 126 8.75 4.46 -20.81
C ASP A 126 7.63 5.29 -20.15
N GLN A 127 7.08 4.82 -19.03
CA GLN A 127 6.03 5.52 -18.29
C GLN A 127 6.57 6.81 -17.64
N PHE A 128 7.72 6.72 -16.98
CA PHE A 128 8.29 7.83 -16.22
C PHE A 128 9.30 8.66 -17.02
N LYS A 129 9.56 8.29 -18.29
CA LYS A 129 10.55 8.95 -19.16
C LYS A 129 11.91 9.05 -18.48
N CYS A 130 12.33 7.96 -17.85
CA CYS A 130 13.54 7.88 -17.06
C CYS A 130 14.38 6.66 -17.48
N SER A 131 15.59 6.53 -16.91
CA SER A 131 16.46 5.38 -17.14
C SER A 131 16.69 4.66 -15.83
N MET A 132 16.42 3.34 -15.81
CA MET A 132 16.73 2.49 -14.66
C MET A 132 17.92 1.60 -15.00
N PRO A 133 19.03 1.70 -14.24
CA PRO A 133 20.21 0.88 -14.48
C PRO A 133 19.96 -0.58 -14.06
N ILE A 134 20.24 -1.52 -14.95
CA ILE A 134 20.30 -2.95 -14.64
C ILE A 134 21.74 -3.29 -14.29
N THR A 135 21.95 -3.99 -13.18
CA THR A 135 23.27 -4.41 -12.69
C THR A 135 23.32 -5.92 -12.52
N ASN A 136 24.52 -6.49 -12.64
CA ASN A 136 24.86 -7.86 -12.29
C ASN A 136 25.94 -7.93 -11.20
N ASP A 137 26.34 -6.77 -10.67
CA ASP A 137 27.36 -6.63 -9.64
C ASP A 137 26.72 -6.41 -8.27
N VAL A 138 27.53 -6.64 -7.23
CA VAL A 138 27.18 -6.30 -5.84
C VAL A 138 27.20 -4.78 -5.61
N ILE A 139 27.80 -4.02 -6.52
CA ILE A 139 27.90 -2.57 -6.43
C ILE A 139 26.55 -1.95 -6.78
N LEU A 140 26.09 -1.05 -5.91
CA LEU A 140 24.83 -0.34 -6.10
C LEU A 140 24.87 0.50 -7.38
N PRO A 141 23.90 0.32 -8.30
CA PRO A 141 23.85 1.10 -9.51
C PRO A 141 23.40 2.52 -9.16
N LYS A 142 24.11 3.51 -9.67
CA LYS A 142 23.76 4.91 -9.43
C LYS A 142 22.57 5.30 -10.31
N ILE A 143 21.44 5.62 -9.69
CA ILE A 143 20.27 6.19 -10.37
C ILE A 143 20.51 7.69 -10.58
N ASP A 144 20.17 8.20 -11.76
CA ASP A 144 20.28 9.63 -12.06
C ASP A 144 19.33 10.45 -11.17
N GLU A 145 19.80 11.59 -10.64
CA GLU A 145 19.04 12.42 -9.71
C GLU A 145 17.72 12.88 -10.35
N LYS A 146 17.73 13.15 -11.67
CA LYS A 146 16.51 13.50 -12.42
C LYS A 146 15.45 12.41 -12.35
N THR A 147 15.86 11.14 -12.39
CA THR A 147 14.95 10.00 -12.28
C THR A 147 14.34 9.94 -10.88
N LEU A 148 15.17 10.12 -9.84
CA LEU A 148 14.70 10.17 -8.46
C LEU A 148 13.72 11.32 -8.23
N GLU A 149 13.97 12.50 -8.80
CA GLU A 149 13.07 13.66 -8.71
C GLU A 149 11.72 13.41 -9.40
N ILE A 150 11.71 12.81 -10.60
CA ILE A 150 10.47 12.45 -11.32
C ILE A 150 9.62 11.51 -10.45
N ILE A 151 10.24 10.46 -9.91
CA ILE A 151 9.54 9.47 -9.10
C ILE A 151 9.07 10.08 -7.78
N ARG A 152 9.91 10.90 -7.13
CA ARG A 152 9.54 11.65 -5.93
C ARG A 152 8.31 12.51 -6.15
N LYS A 153 8.26 13.23 -7.27
CA LYS A 153 7.12 14.06 -7.65
C LYS A 153 5.86 13.22 -7.90
N TYR A 154 5.99 12.08 -8.57
CA TYR A 154 4.89 11.16 -8.79
C TYR A 154 4.35 10.60 -7.47
N LEU A 155 5.23 10.12 -6.58
CA LEU A 155 4.84 9.58 -5.28
C LEU A 155 4.16 10.64 -4.39
N ARG A 156 4.63 11.89 -4.42
CA ARG A 156 4.00 13.01 -3.70
C ARG A 156 2.60 13.36 -4.20
N SER A 157 2.22 12.93 -5.40
CA SER A 157 0.85 13.15 -5.92
C SER A 157 -0.19 12.25 -5.26
N PHE A 158 0.23 11.18 -4.58
CA PHE A 158 -0.67 10.30 -3.85
C PHE A 158 -1.15 10.93 -2.54
N ASN A 159 -2.41 10.64 -2.21
CA ASN A 159 -2.95 10.98 -0.91
C ASN A 159 -2.40 10.06 0.20
N GLN A 160 -2.64 10.42 1.46
CA GLN A 160 -2.15 9.68 2.62
C GLN A 160 -2.62 8.21 2.65
N TRP A 161 -3.84 7.94 2.18
CA TRP A 161 -4.42 6.60 2.11
C TRP A 161 -3.63 5.70 1.15
N SER A 162 -3.34 6.23 -0.04
CA SER A 162 -2.60 5.50 -1.08
C SER A 162 -1.13 5.29 -0.67
N MET A 163 -0.49 6.31 -0.08
CA MET A 163 0.90 6.19 0.37
C MET A 163 1.12 5.10 1.40
N LYS A 164 0.18 4.93 2.33
CA LYS A 164 0.24 3.88 3.35
C LYS A 164 -0.18 2.50 2.87
N ALA A 165 -0.84 2.42 1.71
CA ALA A 165 -1.12 1.14 1.06
C ALA A 165 0.10 0.61 0.29
N ILE A 166 0.96 1.51 -0.20
CA ILE A 166 2.18 1.18 -0.96
C ILE A 166 3.35 0.82 -0.03
N HIS A 167 3.42 1.42 1.16
CA HIS A 167 4.48 1.21 2.16
C HIS A 167 4.33 -0.10 2.95
#